data_AF-A0A833MQS6-F1
#
_entry.id   AF-A0A833MQS6-F1
#
_cell.length_a   1.000
_cell.length_b   1.000
_cell.length_c   1.000
_cell.angle_alpha   90.00
_cell.angle_beta   90.00
_cell.angle_gamma   90.00
#
_symmetry.space_group_name_H-M   'P 1'
#
loop_
_entity.id
_entity.type
_entity.pdbx_description
1 polymer ?
#
loop_
_entity_poly.entity_id
_entity_poly.type
_entity_poly.pdbx_seq_one_letter_code
_entity_poly.pdbx_strand_id
1 'polypeptide(L)'
;MSDATFTFRVDQDLKAEFANAARSHDRTGAQLLRDFMRSYVAQQQQAQRHEDWLADKVELAHASAEAGKLVPAADVEAHFAARRAATRAKLAPGN
;
A
#
# COMPACT_ATOMS: atom_id res chain seq x y z
N MET A 1 -2.04 -28.83 0.40
CA MET A 1 -2.16 -27.70 -0.55
C MET A 1 -2.99 -28.20 -1.71
N SER A 2 -4.12 -27.58 -2.00
CA SER A 2 -4.92 -27.93 -3.17
C SER A 2 -4.33 -27.23 -4.39
N ASP A 3 -3.73 -27.99 -5.29
CA ASP A 3 -3.27 -27.46 -6.57
C ASP A 3 -4.47 -27.27 -7.51
N ALA A 4 -4.49 -26.15 -8.23
CA ALA A 4 -5.50 -25.82 -9.23
C ALA A 4 -4.81 -25.45 -10.55
N THR A 5 -5.35 -25.93 -11.67
CA THR A 5 -4.78 -25.71 -13.00
C THR A 5 -5.51 -24.59 -13.73
N PHE A 6 -4.76 -23.62 -14.24
CA PHE A 6 -5.26 -22.59 -15.16
C PHE A 6 -4.81 -22.89 -16.59
N THR A 7 -5.76 -22.93 -17.51
CA THR A 7 -5.51 -23.08 -18.95
C THR A 7 -6.09 -21.87 -19.67
N PHE A 8 -5.25 -21.14 -20.42
CA PHE A 8 -5.67 -19.99 -21.22
C PHE A 8 -4.95 -20.00 -22.56
N ARG A 9 -5.54 -19.33 -23.55
CA ARG A 9 -4.96 -19.18 -24.88
C ARG A 9 -4.19 -17.87 -24.93
N VAL A 10 -3.03 -17.90 -25.55
CA VAL A 10 -2.20 -16.73 -25.86
C VAL A 10 -1.72 -16.85 -27.29
N ASP A 11 -1.36 -15.72 -27.87
CA ASP A 11 -0.61 -15.68 -29.12
C ASP A 11 0.70 -16.48 -29.01
N GLN A 12 1.08 -17.13 -30.11
CA GLN A 12 2.24 -18.02 -30.14
C GLN A 12 3.55 -17.24 -29.99
N ASP A 13 3.66 -16.07 -30.61
CA ASP A 13 4.85 -15.24 -30.54
C ASP A 13 5.00 -14.67 -29.14
N LEU A 14 3.90 -14.21 -28.54
CA LEU A 14 3.87 -13.76 -27.14
C LEU A 14 4.33 -14.86 -26.16
N LYS A 15 3.90 -16.12 -26.38
CA LYS A 15 4.35 -17.26 -25.57
C LYS A 15 5.86 -17.46 -25.68
N ALA A 16 6.42 -17.35 -26.89
CA ALA A 16 7.85 -17.52 -27.13
C ALA A 16 8.68 -16.41 -26.47
N GLU A 17 8.26 -15.15 -26.65
CA GLU A 17 8.89 -13.98 -26.02
C GLU A 17 8.86 -14.08 -24.49
N PHE A 18 7.69 -14.38 -23.91
CA PHE A 18 7.56 -14.52 -22.47
C PHE A 18 8.43 -15.65 -21.91
N ALA A 19 8.50 -16.79 -22.61
CA ALA A 19 9.35 -17.91 -22.19
C ALA A 19 10.85 -17.57 -22.30
N ASN A 20 11.26 -16.80 -23.31
CA ASN A 20 12.63 -16.34 -23.47
C ASN A 20 13.01 -15.34 -22.37
N ALA A 21 12.15 -14.36 -22.09
CA ALA A 21 12.34 -13.39 -21.02
C ALA A 21 12.35 -14.06 -19.63
N ALA A 22 11.52 -15.07 -19.40
CA ALA A 22 11.57 -15.83 -18.15
C ALA A 22 12.94 -16.54 -17.98
N ARG A 23 13.41 -17.18 -19.06
CA ARG A 23 14.71 -17.88 -19.09
C ARG A 23 15.89 -16.94 -18.88
N SER A 24 15.87 -15.70 -19.38
CA SER A 24 16.96 -14.73 -19.13
C SER A 24 17.09 -14.32 -17.66
N HIS A 25 16.09 -14.63 -16.84
CA HIS A 25 16.09 -14.43 -15.40
C HIS A 25 16.14 -15.74 -14.61
N ASP A 26 16.49 -16.87 -15.24
CA ASP A 26 16.54 -18.22 -14.65
C ASP A 26 15.19 -18.67 -14.04
N ARG A 27 14.08 -18.24 -14.65
CA ARG A 27 12.73 -18.51 -14.19
C ARG A 27 11.86 -19.18 -15.26
N THR A 28 10.80 -19.85 -14.82
CA THR A 28 9.77 -20.37 -15.72
C THR A 28 8.61 -19.38 -15.86
N GLY A 29 7.92 -19.42 -17.00
CA GLY A 29 6.72 -18.60 -17.19
C GLY A 29 5.65 -18.85 -16.12
N ALA A 30 5.51 -20.09 -15.64
CA ALA A 30 4.59 -20.43 -14.55
C ALA A 30 4.98 -19.79 -13.21
N GLN A 31 6.29 -19.65 -12.91
CA GLN A 31 6.73 -18.92 -11.72
C GLN A 31 6.39 -17.44 -11.82
N LEU A 32 6.61 -16.81 -12.97
CA LEU A 32 6.26 -15.40 -13.18
C LEU A 32 4.76 -15.16 -13.07
N LEU A 33 3.93 -16.01 -13.67
CA LEU A 33 2.48 -15.92 -13.58
C LEU A 33 2.00 -16.03 -12.13
N ARG A 34 2.54 -16.98 -11.35
CA ARG A 34 2.18 -17.12 -9.93
C ARG A 34 2.58 -15.90 -9.10
N ASP A 35 3.73 -15.30 -9.37
CA ASP A 35 4.18 -14.09 -8.68
C ASP A 35 3.32 -12.89 -9.04
N PHE A 36 2.98 -12.75 -10.32
CA PHE A 36 2.06 -11.72 -10.80
C PHE A 36 0.69 -11.87 -10.11
N MET A 37 0.12 -13.07 -10.11
CA MET A 37 -1.18 -13.34 -9.45
C MET A 37 -1.15 -12.97 -7.97
N ARG A 38 -0.10 -13.36 -7.24
CA ARG A 38 0.06 -12.99 -5.82
C ARG A 38 0.15 -11.48 -5.62
N SER A 39 0.95 -10.82 -6.46
CA SER A 39 1.16 -9.37 -6.38
C SER A 39 -0.12 -8.60 -6.70
N TYR A 40 -0.84 -9.01 -7.73
CA TYR A 40 -2.11 -8.41 -8.13
C TYR A 40 -3.18 -8.54 -7.04
N VAL A 41 -3.32 -9.73 -6.45
CA VAL A 41 -4.27 -9.96 -5.35
C VAL A 41 -3.88 -9.13 -4.12
N ALA A 42 -2.58 -9.09 -3.77
CA ALA A 42 -2.11 -8.29 -2.65
C ALA A 42 -2.38 -6.79 -2.86
N GLN A 43 -2.09 -6.28 -4.06
CA GLN A 43 -2.35 -4.89 -4.43
C GLN A 43 -3.84 -4.56 -4.34
N GLN A 44 -4.72 -5.41 -4.90
CA GLN A 44 -6.16 -5.19 -4.85
C GLN A 44 -6.67 -5.22 -3.41
N GLN A 45 -6.23 -6.18 -2.59
CA GLN A 45 -6.62 -6.22 -1.19
C GLN A 45 -6.11 -5.03 -0.40
N GLN A 46 -4.90 -4.52 -0.70
CA GLN A 46 -4.38 -3.34 -0.03
C GLN A 46 -5.18 -2.09 -0.41
N ALA A 47 -5.53 -1.93 -1.69
CA ALA A 47 -6.39 -0.83 -2.14
C ALA A 47 -7.77 -0.89 -1.46
N GLN A 48 -8.42 -2.05 -1.44
CA GLN A 48 -9.71 -2.23 -0.77
C GLN A 48 -9.61 -2.00 0.74
N ARG A 49 -8.61 -2.58 1.42
CA ARG A 49 -8.40 -2.33 2.85
C ARG A 49 -8.14 -0.85 3.16
N HIS A 50 -7.45 -0.14 2.28
CA HIS A 50 -7.20 1.29 2.44
C HIS A 50 -8.49 2.10 2.25
N GLU A 51 -9.32 1.74 1.28
CA GLU A 51 -10.64 2.34 1.08
C GLU A 51 -11.57 2.10 2.28
N ASP A 52 -11.66 0.85 2.76
CA ASP A 52 -12.47 0.48 3.93
C ASP A 52 -11.99 1.25 5.18
N TRP A 53 -10.67 1.23 5.43
CA TRP A 53 -10.08 1.97 6.54
C TRP A 53 -10.36 3.48 6.43
N LEU A 54 -10.27 4.05 5.22
CA LEU A 54 -10.52 5.47 5.01
C LEU A 54 -11.99 5.81 5.29
N ALA A 55 -12.93 4.98 4.85
CA ALA A 55 -14.35 5.15 5.13
C ALA A 55 -14.63 5.16 6.64
N ASP A 56 -14.13 4.15 7.38
CA ASP A 56 -14.26 4.07 8.84
C ASP A 56 -13.66 5.29 9.54
N LYS A 57 -12.50 5.75 9.07
CA LYS A 57 -11.81 6.92 9.65
C LYS A 57 -12.59 8.21 9.42
N VAL A 58 -13.19 8.38 8.25
CA VAL A 58 -14.02 9.55 7.91
C VAL A 58 -15.29 9.55 8.75
N GLU A 59 -15.96 8.39 8.88
CA GLU A 59 -17.16 8.26 9.72
C GLU A 59 -16.85 8.60 11.18
N LEU A 60 -15.74 8.07 11.73
CA LEU A 60 -15.30 8.38 13.08
C LEU A 60 -14.98 9.88 13.25
N ALA A 61 -14.33 10.50 12.27
CA ALA A 61 -14.01 11.92 12.30
C ALA A 61 -15.27 12.79 12.28
N HIS A 62 -16.25 12.45 11.43
CA HIS A 62 -17.55 13.11 11.40
C HIS A 62 -18.28 12.96 12.74
N ALA A 63 -18.38 11.76 13.29
CA ALA A 63 -19.03 11.53 14.58
C ALA A 63 -18.34 12.32 15.72
N SER A 64 -17.02 12.44 15.70
CA SER A 64 -16.26 13.27 16.64
C SER A 64 -16.58 14.75 16.50
N ALA A 65 -16.71 15.23 15.26
CA ALA A 65 -17.05 16.62 14.95
C ALA A 65 -18.47 16.97 15.41
N GLU A 66 -19.45 16.12 15.08
CA GLU A 66 -20.85 16.26 15.51
C GLU A 66 -20.97 16.22 17.05
N ALA A 67 -20.14 15.42 17.73
CA ALA A 67 -20.06 15.40 19.18
C ALA A 67 -19.32 16.60 19.79
N GLY A 68 -18.92 17.59 18.98
CA GLY A 68 -18.21 18.80 19.43
C GLY A 68 -16.77 18.58 19.88
N LYS A 69 -16.18 17.41 19.61
CA LYS A 69 -14.81 17.05 20.00
C LYS A 69 -13.79 17.56 18.98
N LEU A 70 -13.95 18.80 18.55
CA LEU A 70 -13.04 19.48 17.62
C LEU A 70 -11.97 20.23 18.40
N VAL A 71 -10.77 20.32 17.82
CA VAL A 71 -9.68 21.13 18.37
C VAL A 71 -9.51 22.37 17.49
N PRO A 72 -9.47 23.58 18.07
CA PRO A 72 -9.20 24.80 17.32
C PRO A 72 -7.87 24.74 16.56
N ALA A 73 -7.83 25.29 15.36
CA ALA A 73 -6.63 25.29 14.52
C ALA A 73 -5.40 25.92 15.20
N ALA A 74 -5.62 26.96 16.00
CA ALA A 74 -4.55 27.62 16.76
C ALA A 74 -3.87 26.68 17.77
N ASP A 75 -4.66 25.86 18.47
CA ASP A 75 -4.15 24.91 19.47
C ASP A 75 -3.38 23.76 18.79
N VAL A 76 -3.87 23.31 17.63
CA VAL A 76 -3.16 22.33 16.79
C VAL A 76 -1.81 22.90 16.35
N GLU A 77 -1.77 24.12 15.83
CA GLU A 77 -0.53 24.73 15.36
C GLU A 77 0.48 24.94 16.49
N ALA A 78 0.02 25.43 17.66
CA ALA A 78 0.85 25.58 18.84
C ALA A 78 1.47 24.23 19.28
N HIS A 79 0.67 23.17 19.31
CA HIS A 79 1.13 21.82 19.66
C HIS A 79 2.20 21.32 18.68
N PHE A 80 1.96 21.43 17.36
CA PHE A 80 2.91 20.95 16.37
C PHE A 80 4.16 21.84 16.27
N ALA A 81 4.06 23.15 16.51
CA ALA A 81 5.21 24.04 16.63
C ALA A 81 6.14 23.62 17.79
N ALA A 82 5.57 23.31 18.96
CA ALA A 82 6.33 22.82 20.11
C ALA A 82 7.03 21.48 19.80
N ARG A 83 6.34 20.55 19.14
CA ARG A 83 6.93 19.26 18.72
C ARG A 83 8.11 19.46 17.76
N ARG A 84 7.97 20.33 16.76
CA ARG A 84 9.05 20.63 15.81
C ARG A 84 10.26 21.28 16.50
N ALA A 85 10.02 22.21 17.42
CA ALA A 85 11.08 22.84 18.21
C ALA A 85 11.84 21.81 19.06
N ALA A 86 11.12 20.90 19.73
CA ALA A 86 11.72 19.83 20.53
C ALA A 86 12.55 18.86 19.67
N THR A 87 12.05 18.44 18.51
CA THR A 87 12.81 17.60 17.57
C THR A 87 14.07 18.32 17.09
N ARG A 88 13.98 19.62 16.75
CA ARG A 88 15.14 20.43 16.33
C ARG A 88 16.18 20.56 17.43
N ALA A 89 15.76 20.77 18.68
CA ALA A 89 16.66 20.84 19.83
C ALA A 89 17.43 19.51 20.05
N LYS A 90 16.78 18.36 19.79
CA LYS A 90 17.44 17.04 19.88
C LYS A 90 18.42 16.76 18.74
N LEU A 91 18.22 17.38 17.58
CA LEU A 91 19.07 17.22 16.39
C LEU A 91 20.22 18.23 16.35
N ALA A 92 20.20 19.27 17.19
CA ALA A 92 21.33 20.18 17.33
C ALA A 92 22.50 19.41 17.98
N PRO A 93 23.71 19.40 17.37
CA PRO A 93 24.87 18.78 17.99
C PRO A 93 25.15 19.49 19.32
N GLY A 94 25.36 18.70 20.38
CA GLY A 94 25.74 19.21 21.69
C GLY A 94 27.00 20.07 21.56
N ASN A 95 26.93 21.28 22.12
CA ASN A 95 28.09 22.15 22.31
C ASN A 95 28.99 21.60 23.41
#